data_AF-A0A378SVM0-F1
#
_entry.id   AF-A0A378SVM0-F1
#
_cell.length_a   1.000
_cell.length_b   1.000
_cell.length_c   1.000
_cell.angle_alpha   90.00
_cell.angle_beta   90.00
_cell.angle_gamma   90.00
#
_symmetry.space_group_name_H-M   'P 1'
#
loop_
_entity.id
_entity.type
_entity.pdbx_description
1 polymer ?
#
loop_
_entity_poly.entity_id
_entity_poly.type
_entity_poly.pdbx_seq_one_letter_code
_entity_poly.pdbx_strand_id
1 'polypeptide(L)'
;MPDFPRWGDAAPFVALSERLFSKTCTLATDIDDFGTRVSDPAVVNHIVNRLACMGWQIADIVQSLSGKLDRSMIDLDHWLEVSKAFDGAKRAFQGASGATQAATEVMRNHTHIPR
;
A
#
# COMPACT_ATOMS: atom_id res chain seq x y z
N MET A 1 6.44 7.88 18.04
CA MET A 1 6.65 7.06 19.25
C MET A 1 5.30 6.47 19.61
N PRO A 2 5.16 5.15 19.77
CA PRO A 2 3.85 4.55 19.93
C PRO A 2 3.14 5.03 21.20
N ASP A 3 1.86 5.37 21.10
CA ASP A 3 1.00 5.71 22.23
C ASP A 3 0.42 4.42 22.83
N PHE A 4 1.27 3.67 23.53
CA PHE A 4 0.91 2.39 24.14
C PHE A 4 -0.30 2.48 25.09
N PRO A 5 -0.45 3.51 25.95
CA PRO A 5 -1.64 3.68 26.78
C PRO A 5 -2.94 3.81 25.98
N ARG A 6 -2.89 4.44 24.80
CA ARG A 6 -4.06 4.62 23.93
C ARG A 6 -4.38 3.39 23.10
N TRP A 7 -3.38 2.64 22.66
CA TRP A 7 -3.57 1.55 21.69
C TRP A 7 -3.72 0.17 22.34
N GLY A 8 -3.30 0.01 23.60
CA GLY A 8 -3.45 -1.26 24.34
C GLY A 8 -2.95 -2.45 23.52
N ASP A 9 -3.78 -3.49 23.40
CA ASP A 9 -3.48 -4.71 22.66
C ASP A 9 -3.30 -4.49 21.14
N ALA A 10 -3.73 -3.34 20.61
CA ALA A 10 -3.53 -2.98 19.21
C ALA A 10 -2.16 -2.35 18.94
N ALA A 11 -1.39 -2.00 19.97
CA ALA A 11 -0.08 -1.34 19.81
C ALA A 11 0.90 -2.08 18.88
N PRO A 12 0.98 -3.44 18.88
CA PRO A 12 1.82 -4.17 17.92
C PRO A 12 1.44 -3.93 16.46
N PHE A 13 0.15 -3.79 16.15
CA PHE A 13 -0.32 -3.51 14.77
C PHE A 13 0.04 -2.09 14.33
N VAL A 14 -0.03 -1.12 15.25
CA VAL A 14 0.38 0.26 14.95
C VAL A 14 1.89 0.37 14.78
N ALA A 15 2.68 -0.30 15.63
CA ALA A 15 4.14 -0.34 15.46
C ALA A 15 4.54 -1.00 14.12
N LEU A 16 3.80 -2.03 13.69
CA LEU A 16 4.00 -2.65 12.39
C LEU A 16 3.68 -1.69 11.23
N SER A 17 2.59 -0.91 11.32
CA SER A 17 2.25 0.06 10.28
C SER A 17 3.27 1.20 10.19
N GLU A 18 3.76 1.73 11.31
CA GLU A 18 4.84 2.72 11.35
C GLU A 18 6.13 2.18 10.71
N ARG A 19 6.48 0.91 11.00
CA ARG A 19 7.65 0.26 10.39
C ARG A 19 7.49 0.09 8.88
N LEU A 20 6.31 -0.28 8.40
CA LEU A 20 6.03 -0.39 6.96
C LEU A 20 6.19 0.98 6.28
N PHE A 21 5.58 2.03 6.87
CA PHE A 21 5.71 3.40 6.38
C PHE A 21 7.17 3.84 6.29
N SER A 22 7.95 3.67 7.36
CA SER A 22 9.38 4.03 7.40
C SER A 22 10.19 3.32 6.31
N LYS A 23 9.94 2.02 6.08
CA LYS A 23 10.60 1.26 5.01
C LYS A 23 10.22 1.75 3.62
N THR A 24 8.96 2.12 3.39
CA THR A 24 8.52 2.68 2.12
C THR A 24 9.16 4.04 1.85
N CYS A 25 9.24 4.91 2.87
CA CYS A 25 9.96 6.19 2.75
C CYS A 25 11.44 5.97 2.45
N THR A 26 12.09 5.03 3.14
CA THR A 26 13.50 4.68 2.90
C THR A 26 13.71 4.23 1.46
N LEU A 27 12.87 3.32 0.95
CA LEU A 27 12.96 2.86 -0.44
C LEU A 27 12.77 4.01 -1.45
N ALA A 28 11.87 4.95 -1.18
CA ALA A 28 11.67 6.10 -2.05
C ALA A 28 12.92 7.00 -2.11
N THR A 29 13.49 7.34 -0.94
CA THR A 29 14.74 8.11 -0.86
C THR A 29 15.91 7.38 -1.50
N ASP A 30 16.05 6.07 -1.25
CA ASP A 30 17.11 5.26 -1.85
C ASP A 30 16.99 5.26 -3.39
N ILE A 31 15.79 5.12 -3.97
CA ILE A 31 15.61 5.17 -5.43
C ILE A 31 16.12 6.50 -6.01
N ASP A 32 15.83 7.62 -5.35
CA ASP A 32 16.30 8.94 -5.77
C ASP A 32 17.83 9.05 -5.65
N ASP A 33 18.42 8.50 -4.59
CA ASP A 33 19.86 8.54 -4.31
C ASP A 33 20.67 7.57 -5.19
N PHE A 34 20.11 6.41 -5.58
CA PHE A 34 20.80 5.39 -6.37
C PHE A 34 20.89 5.73 -7.88
N GLY A 35 20.18 6.76 -8.36
CA GLY A 35 20.33 7.31 -9.72
C GLY A 35 20.20 6.26 -10.84
N THR A 36 21.10 6.31 -11.84
CA THR A 36 21.06 5.40 -13.00
C THR A 36 21.36 3.92 -12.67
N ARG A 37 21.62 3.55 -11.41
CA ARG A 37 21.86 2.14 -11.03
C ARG A 37 20.58 1.30 -10.98
N VAL A 38 19.42 1.95 -10.90
CA VAL A 38 18.10 1.30 -10.98
C VAL A 38 17.61 1.20 -12.44
N SER A 39 18.37 1.72 -13.42
CA SER A 39 17.92 1.82 -14.83
C SER A 39 17.71 0.48 -15.54
N ASP A 40 18.21 -0.62 -14.99
CA ASP A 40 18.02 -1.94 -15.59
C ASP A 40 16.52 -2.27 -15.62
N PRO A 41 15.91 -2.47 -16.82
CA PRO A 41 14.49 -2.78 -16.94
C PRO A 41 14.05 -3.99 -16.12
N ALA A 42 14.92 -4.99 -15.90
CA ALA A 42 14.61 -6.14 -15.07
C ALA A 42 14.48 -5.75 -13.58
N VAL A 43 15.34 -4.84 -13.11
CA VAL A 43 15.28 -4.29 -11.74
C VAL A 43 14.05 -3.42 -11.56
N VAL A 44 13.77 -2.50 -12.50
CA VAL A 44 12.54 -1.69 -12.49
C VAL A 44 11.29 -2.58 -12.48
N ASN A 45 11.24 -3.59 -13.36
CA ASN A 45 10.13 -4.55 -13.42
C ASN A 45 9.94 -5.27 -12.09
N HIS A 46 11.02 -5.70 -11.44
CA HIS A 46 10.93 -6.35 -10.13
C HIS A 46 10.32 -5.43 -9.07
N ILE A 47 10.86 -4.21 -8.94
CA ILE A 47 10.40 -3.23 -7.94
C ILE A 47 8.94 -2.86 -8.18
N VAL A 48 8.59 -2.49 -9.42
CA VAL A 48 7.24 -2.05 -9.77
C VAL A 48 6.21 -3.17 -9.59
N ASN A 49 6.53 -4.42 -9.93
CA ASN A 49 5.63 -5.56 -9.65
C ASN A 49 5.43 -5.78 -8.15
N ARG A 50 6.48 -5.62 -7.33
CA ARG A 50 6.34 -5.70 -5.86
C ARG A 50 5.43 -4.60 -5.32
N LEU A 51 5.56 -3.37 -5.83
CA LEU A 51 4.68 -2.26 -5.45
C LEU A 51 3.22 -2.53 -5.85
N ALA A 52 2.97 -3.10 -7.02
CA ALA A 52 1.62 -3.50 -7.42
C ALA A 52 1.02 -4.55 -6.48
N CYS A 53 1.78 -5.59 -6.12
CA CYS A 53 1.33 -6.60 -5.16
C CYS A 53 1.08 -5.98 -3.77
N MET A 54 1.93 -5.04 -3.33
CA MET A 54 1.71 -4.31 -2.08
C MET A 54 0.43 -3.47 -2.12
N GLY A 55 0.11 -2.82 -3.22
CA GLY A 55 -1.13 -2.07 -3.35
C GLY A 55 -2.38 -2.94 -3.16
N TRP A 56 -2.40 -4.18 -3.68
CA TRP A 56 -3.46 -5.15 -3.40
C TRP A 56 -3.55 -5.49 -1.91
N GLN A 57 -2.41 -5.74 -1.26
CA GLN A 57 -2.37 -6.03 0.18
C GLN A 57 -2.84 -4.85 1.02
N ILE A 58 -2.48 -3.62 0.64
CA ILE A 58 -2.94 -2.40 1.31
C ILE A 58 -4.48 -2.28 1.17
N ALA A 59 -5.03 -2.58 -0.01
CA ALA A 59 -6.48 -2.60 -0.21
C ALA A 59 -7.19 -3.59 0.74
N ASP A 60 -6.61 -4.78 0.94
CA ASP A 60 -7.14 -5.80 1.85
C ASP A 60 -7.00 -5.39 3.33
N ILE A 61 -5.91 -4.72 3.70
CA ILE A 61 -5.73 -4.14 5.04
C ILE A 61 -6.78 -3.08 5.31
N VAL A 62 -7.00 -2.15 4.37
CA VAL A 62 -8.02 -1.09 4.47
C VAL A 62 -9.41 -1.70 4.65
N GLN A 63 -9.77 -2.70 3.85
CA GLN A 63 -11.03 -3.43 4.01
C GLN A 63 -11.15 -4.10 5.38
N SER A 64 -10.08 -4.76 5.82
CA SER A 64 -10.03 -5.52 7.07
C SER A 64 -10.13 -4.63 8.30
N LEU A 65 -9.57 -3.40 8.23
CA LEU A 65 -9.69 -2.39 9.28
C LEU A 65 -11.10 -1.81 9.31
N SER A 66 -11.67 -1.47 8.14
CA SER A 66 -13.05 -0.99 8.03
C SER A 66 -14.05 -1.99 8.66
N GLY A 67 -13.88 -3.28 8.38
CA GLY A 67 -14.73 -4.33 8.96
C GLY A 67 -14.56 -4.54 10.47
N LYS A 68 -13.49 -4.02 11.08
CA LYS A 68 -13.22 -4.08 12.52
C LYS A 68 -13.55 -2.78 13.25
N LEU A 69 -14.03 -1.75 12.55
CA LEU A 69 -14.45 -0.50 13.19
C LEU A 69 -15.55 -0.79 14.21
N ASP A 70 -15.34 -0.31 15.44
CA ASP A 70 -16.36 -0.35 16.47
C ASP A 70 -17.50 0.62 16.09
N ARG A 71 -18.63 0.05 15.68
CA ARG A 71 -19.81 0.81 15.26
C ARG A 71 -20.35 1.70 16.36
N SER A 72 -20.14 1.36 17.63
CA SER A 72 -20.61 2.18 18.75
C SER A 72 -19.86 3.51 18.86
N MET A 73 -18.69 3.62 18.24
CA MET A 73 -17.88 4.84 18.19
C MET A 73 -18.21 5.74 16.99
N ILE A 74 -19.14 5.32 16.13
CA ILE A 74 -19.54 6.05 14.92
C ILE A 74 -21.01 6.39 15.04
N ASP A 75 -21.34 7.65 14.73
CA ASP A 75 -22.73 8.07 14.65
C ASP A 75 -23.48 7.21 13.61
N LEU A 76 -24.65 6.70 13.99
CA LEU A 76 -25.42 5.74 13.21
C LEU A 76 -25.77 6.30 11.82
N ASP A 77 -26.05 7.60 11.75
CA ASP A 77 -26.38 8.29 10.51
C ASP A 77 -25.17 8.40 9.56
N HIS A 78 -23.95 8.36 10.12
CA HIS A 78 -22.70 8.50 9.38
C HIS A 78 -22.01 7.16 9.07
N TRP A 79 -22.48 6.04 9.64
CA TRP A 79 -21.87 4.71 9.41
C TRP A 79 -21.78 4.34 7.92
N LEU A 80 -22.84 4.61 7.16
CA LEU A 80 -22.86 4.30 5.73
C LEU A 80 -21.85 5.14 4.94
N GLU A 81 -21.67 6.41 5.32
CA GLU A 81 -20.70 7.30 4.70
C GLU A 81 -19.27 6.84 4.98
N VAL A 82 -18.97 6.52 6.24
CA VAL A 82 -17.68 5.95 6.66
C VAL A 82 -17.38 4.67 5.88
N SER A 83 -18.34 3.73 5.84
CA SER A 83 -18.18 2.48 5.09
C SER A 83 -17.89 2.73 3.61
N LYS A 84 -18.62 3.65 2.96
CA LYS A 84 -18.41 4.01 1.55
C LYS A 84 -17.03 4.63 1.32
N ALA A 85 -16.54 5.44 2.24
CA ALA A 85 -15.22 6.04 2.14
C ALA A 85 -14.11 4.98 2.15
N PHE A 86 -14.19 3.99 3.06
CA PHE A 86 -13.25 2.88 3.10
C PHE A 86 -13.32 1.98 1.86
N ASP A 87 -14.52 1.72 1.33
CA ASP A 87 -14.69 0.99 0.06
C ASP A 87 -14.08 1.76 -1.11
N GLY A 88 -14.22 3.09 -1.12
CA GLY A 88 -13.58 3.98 -2.09
C GLY A 88 -12.06 3.89 -2.02
N ALA A 89 -11.48 3.96 -0.81
CA ALA A 89 -10.05 3.83 -0.59
C ALA A 89 -9.51 2.48 -1.06
N LYS A 90 -10.19 1.37 -0.74
CA LYS A 90 -9.86 0.03 -1.24
C LYS A 90 -9.78 0.01 -2.77
N ARG A 91 -10.83 0.50 -3.45
CA ARG A 91 -10.88 0.51 -4.92
C ARG A 91 -9.76 1.35 -5.52
N ALA A 92 -9.40 2.47 -4.89
CA ALA A 92 -8.28 3.30 -5.34
C ALA A 92 -6.95 2.53 -5.30
N PHE A 93 -6.66 1.80 -4.22
CA PHE A 93 -5.45 0.97 -4.14
C PHE A 93 -5.44 -0.18 -5.15
N GLN A 94 -6.59 -0.83 -5.38
CA GLN A 94 -6.73 -1.86 -6.41
C GLN A 94 -6.51 -1.28 -7.82
N GLY A 95 -7.08 -0.11 -8.10
CA GLY A 95 -6.89 0.61 -9.36
C GLY A 95 -5.44 1.01 -9.60
N ALA A 96 -4.77 1.56 -8.58
CA ALA A 96 -3.35 1.89 -8.63
C ALA A 96 -2.49 0.64 -8.88
N SER A 97 -2.83 -0.49 -8.25
CA SER A 97 -2.14 -1.77 -8.47
C SER A 97 -2.30 -2.28 -9.89
N GLY A 98 -3.53 -2.21 -10.44
CA GLY A 98 -3.80 -2.59 -11.83
C GLY A 98 -3.07 -1.70 -12.84
N ALA A 99 -3.06 -0.39 -12.63
CA ALA A 99 -2.30 0.54 -13.46
C ALA A 99 -0.79 0.26 -13.41
N THR A 100 -0.28 -0.10 -12.22
CA THR A 100 1.12 -0.46 -12.02
C THR A 100 1.49 -1.74 -12.78
N GLN A 101 0.61 -2.76 -12.76
CA GLN A 101 0.80 -3.99 -13.55
C GLN A 101 0.76 -3.73 -15.05
N ALA A 102 -0.14 -2.87 -15.52
CA ALA A 102 -0.19 -2.48 -16.93
C ALA A 102 1.12 -1.79 -17.37
N ALA A 103 1.71 -0.95 -16.51
CA ALA A 103 3.00 -0.33 -16.78
C ALA A 103 4.14 -1.35 -16.89
N THR A 104 4.18 -2.38 -16.03
CA THR A 104 5.19 -3.44 -16.13
C THR A 104 5.01 -4.32 -17.36
N GLU A 105 3.77 -4.54 -17.79
CA GLU A 105 3.47 -5.22 -19.04
C GLU A 105 3.98 -4.45 -20.25
N VAL A 106 3.69 -3.14 -20.33
CA VAL A 106 4.21 -2.28 -21.40
C VAL A 106 5.74 -2.31 -21.43
N MET A 107 6.40 -2.14 -20.28
CA MET A 107 7.86 -2.17 -20.21
C MET A 107 8.40 -3.53 -20.69
N ARG A 108 7.85 -4.65 -20.21
CA ARG A 108 8.28 -6.00 -20.61
C ARG A 108 8.14 -6.24 -22.12
N ASN A 109 7.07 -5.72 -22.73
CA ASN A 109 6.83 -5.89 -24.17
C ASN A 109 7.80 -5.06 -25.04
N HIS A 110 8.44 -4.03 -24.47
CA HIS A 110 9.33 -3.12 -25.19
C HIS A 110 10.79 -3.19 -24.71
N THR A 111 11.13 -4.17 -23.87
CA THR A 111 12.49 -4.37 -23.36
C THR A 111 12.89 -5.84 -23.42
N HIS A 112 14.19 -6.12 -23.60
CA HIS A 112 14.72 -7.49 -23.64
C HIS A 112 14.89 -8.06 -22.22
N ILE A 113 13.82 -8.08 -21.42
CA ILE A 113 13.84 -8.70 -20.09
C ILE A 113 13.70 -10.22 -20.27
N PRO A 114 14.67 -11.05 -19.82
CA PRO A 114 14.51 -12.51 -19.83
C PRO A 114 13.26 -12.93 -19.04
N ARG A 115 12.51 -13.89 -19.59
CA ARG A 115 11.28 -14.42 -18.96
C ARG A 115 11.57 -15.22 -17.70
#